data_AF-A0A871BJ10-F1
#
_entry.id   AF-A0A871BJ10-F1
#
_cell.length_a   1.000
_cell.length_b   1.000
_cell.length_c   1.000
_cell.angle_alpha   90.00
_cell.angle_beta   90.00
_cell.angle_gamma   90.00
#
_symmetry.space_group_name_H-M   'P 1'
#
loop_
_entity.id
_entity.type
_entity.pdbx_description
1 polymer ?
#
loop_
_entity_poly.entity_id
_entity_poly.type
_entity_poly.pdbx_seq_one_letter_code
_entity_poly.pdbx_strand_id
1 'polypeptide(L)' 'MSEPSSFLEQTKVHLQKALETEDSDEKNFHLRTALQLCSCDGVTEQSD' A
#
# COMPACT_ATOMS: atom_id res chain seq x y z
N MET A 1 4.87 0.96 -22.56
CA MET A 1 4.41 0.12 -21.44
C MET A 1 4.73 0.88 -20.18
N SER A 2 3.75 1.24 -19.36
CA SER A 2 3.99 1.92 -18.09
C SER A 2 4.54 0.91 -17.10
N GLU A 3 5.71 1.18 -16.53
CA GLU A 3 6.25 0.36 -15.45
C GLU A 3 5.27 0.39 -14.25
N PRO A 4 5.07 -0.72 -13.53
CA PRO A 4 4.27 -0.70 -12.32
C PRO A 4 4.89 0.30 -11.33
N SER A 5 4.08 1.24 -10.84
CA SER A 5 4.46 2.15 -9.77
C SER A 5 5.03 1.32 -8.62
N SER A 6 6.25 1.63 -8.17
CA SER A 6 6.89 0.96 -7.02
C SER A 6 5.98 0.96 -5.79
N PHE A 7 5.11 1.97 -5.66
CA PHE A 7 4.09 2.04 -4.61
C PHE A 7 3.02 0.97 -4.76
N LEU A 8 2.55 0.67 -5.98
CA LEU A 8 1.55 -0.37 -6.23
C LEU A 8 2.07 -1.76 -5.85
N GLU A 9 3.33 -2.06 -6.17
CA GLU A 9 3.96 -3.34 -5.78
C GLU A 9 4.11 -3.45 -4.26
N GLN A 10 4.56 -2.38 -3.59
CA GLN A 10 4.69 -2.34 -2.14
C GLN A 10 3.33 -2.45 -1.43
N THR A 11 2.29 -1.80 -1.96
CA THR A 11 0.92 -1.93 -1.45
C THR A 11 0.46 -3.38 -1.48
N LYS A 12 0.67 -4.09 -2.59
CA LYS A 12 0.29 -5.51 -2.71
C LYS A 12 1.02 -6.38 -1.69
N VAL A 13 2.31 -6.13 -1.47
CA VAL A 13 3.10 -6.85 -0.45
C VAL A 13 2.53 -6.64 0.95
N HIS A 14 2.21 -5.40 1.32
CA HIS A 14 1.65 -5.11 2.64
C HIS A 14 0.24 -5.69 2.82
N LEU A 15 -0.60 -5.68 1.78
CA LEU A 15 -1.92 -6.33 1.83
C LEU A 15 -1.80 -7.84 1.99
N GLN A 16 -0.86 -8.48 1.28
CA GLN A 16 -0.63 -9.92 1.43
C GLN A 16 -0.17 -10.27 2.86
N LYS A 17 0.80 -9.51 3.40
CA LYS A 17 1.24 -9.72 4.79
C LYS A 17 0.10 -9.54 5.79
N ALA A 18 -0.74 -8.53 5.62
CA ALA A 18 -1.91 -8.32 6.48
C ALA A 18 -2.89 -9.52 6.48
N LEU A 19 -3.00 -10.27 5.36
CA LEU A 19 -3.82 -11.48 5.29
C LEU A 19 -3.19 -12.68 5.99
N GLU A 20 -1.86 -12.77 5.97
CA GLU A 20 -1.07 -13.87 6.56
C GLU A 20 -0.84 -13.69 8.07
N THR A 21 -0.87 -12.45 8.56
CA THR A 21 -0.64 -12.13 9.98
C THR A 21 -1.85 -12.44 10.86
N GLU A 22 -1.63 -13.18 11.95
CA GLU A 22 -2.64 -13.44 12.99
C GLU A 22 -2.66 -12.35 14.08
N ASP A 23 -1.50 -11.76 14.37
CA ASP A 23 -1.37 -10.65 15.31
C ASP A 23 -2.12 -9.40 14.84
N SER A 24 -2.96 -8.84 15.71
CA SER A 24 -3.83 -7.72 15.34
C SER A 24 -3.05 -6.41 15.16
N ASP A 25 -1.97 -6.21 15.91
CA ASP A 25 -1.18 -4.98 15.84
C ASP A 25 -0.33 -4.95 14.56
N GLU A 26 0.32 -6.07 14.23
CA GLU A 26 1.10 -6.22 13.00
C GLU A 26 0.20 -6.19 11.76
N LYS A 27 -1.00 -6.81 11.81
CA LYS A 27 -2.01 -6.68 10.74
C LYS A 27 -2.42 -5.22 10.53
N ASN A 28 -2.72 -4.50 11.61
CA ASN A 28 -3.06 -3.09 11.54
C ASN A 28 -1.92 -2.22 11.01
N PHE A 29 -0.68 -2.54 11.37
CA PHE A 29 0.51 -1.87 10.82
C PHE A 29 0.57 -2.03 9.29
N HIS A 30 0.39 -3.25 8.78
CA HIS A 30 0.41 -3.52 7.35
C HIS A 30 -0.75 -2.84 6.60
N LEU A 31 -1.96 -2.84 7.17
CA LEU A 31 -3.11 -2.15 6.58
C LEU A 31 -2.89 -0.62 6.50
N ARG A 32 -2.39 0.00 7.58
CA ARG A 32 -2.08 1.44 7.57
C ARG A 32 -1.01 1.80 6.54
N THR A 33 0.02 0.96 6.45
CA THR A 33 1.11 1.15 5.47
C THR A 33 0.58 1.05 4.03
N ALA A 34 -0.24 0.05 3.73
CA ALA A 34 -0.86 -0.10 2.42
C ALA A 34 -1.75 1.11 2.04
N LEU A 35 -2.54 1.62 2.98
CA LEU A 35 -3.36 2.83 2.77
C LEU A 35 -2.51 4.07 2.49
N GLN A 36 -1.40 4.23 3.20
CA GLN A 36 -0.48 5.35 2.98
C GLN A 36 0.17 5.27 1.59
N LEU A 37 0.62 4.08 1.18
CA LEU A 37 1.21 3.85 -0.14
C LEU A 37 0.21 4.10 -1.28
N CYS A 38 -1.05 3.67 -1.13
CA CYS A 38 -2.12 4.02 -2.06
C CYS A 38 -2.35 5.53 -2.15
N SER A 39 -2.22 6.25 -1.04
CA SER A 39 -2.39 7.71 -1.03
C SER A 39 -1.25 8.40 -1.76
N CYS A 40 -0.02 7.86 -1.73
CA CYS A 40 1.12 8.36 -2.49
C CYS A 40 0.96 8.14 -4.01
N ASP A 41 0.30 7.07 -4.43
CA ASP A 41 -0.01 6.79 -5.85
C ASP A 41 -1.06 7.75 -6.42
N GLY A 42 -1.83 8.44 -5.56
CA GLY A 42 -2.88 9.39 -5.94
C GLY A 42 -2.46 10.87 -5.99
N VAL A 43 -1.21 11.22 -5.65
CA VAL A 43 -0.71 12.63 -5.67
C VAL A 43 -0.32 13.09 -7.09
N THR A 44 -0.48 12.26 -8.12
CA THR A 44 -0.14 12.59 -9.51
C THR A 44 -1.27 13.21 -10.34
N GLU A 45 -2.48 13.41 -9.81
CA GLU A 45 -3.59 14.03 -10.57
C GLU A 45 -4.44 15.05 -9.79
N GLN A 46 -3.81 15.98 -9.06
CA GLN A 46 -4.47 17.26 -8.77
C GLN A 46 -3.51 18.40 -9.08
N SER A 47 -3.44 18.73 -10.37
CA SER A 47 -2.98 20.03 -10.85
C SER A 47 -3.95 21.11 -10.34
N ASP A 48 -3.45 22.00 -9.50
CA ASP A 48 -3.97 23.37 -9.37
C ASP A 48 -3.06 24.30 -10.19
#